data_AF-A0A970AZX8-F1
#
_entry.id   AF-A0A970AZX8-F1
#
_cell.length_a   1.000
_cell.length_b   1.000
_cell.length_c   1.000
_cell.angle_alpha   90.00
_cell.angle_beta   90.00
_cell.angle_gamma   90.00
#
_symmetry.space_group_name_H-M   'P 1'
#
loop_
_entity.id
_entity.type
_entity.pdbx_description
1 polymer ?
#
loop_
_entity_poly.entity_id
_entity_poly.type
_entity_poly.pdbx_seq_one_letter_code
_entity_poly.pdbx_strand_id
1 'polypeptide(L)' 'MKEKIHPKTHKIKVVMTDGSQFETLSTWGKENDVMKLDIDPISHPAWT' A
#
# COMPACT_ATOMS: atom_id res chain seq x y z
N MET A 1 -2.34 9.71 -16.92
CA MET A 1 -3.39 10.58 -16.36
C MET A 1 -4.07 11.35 -17.48
N LYS A 2 -5.14 10.78 -18.03
CA LYS A 2 -6.10 11.51 -18.88
C LYS A 2 -7.13 12.16 -17.97
N GLU A 3 -7.46 13.41 -18.24
CA GLU A 3 -8.42 14.15 -17.43
C GLU A 3 -9.76 13.43 -17.35
N LYS A 4 -10.35 13.38 -16.15
CA LYS A 4 -11.72 12.92 -15.84
C LYS A 4 -12.05 11.42 -15.97
N ILE A 5 -11.10 10.55 -16.36
CA ILE A 5 -11.35 9.09 -16.43
C ILE A 5 -10.49 8.25 -15.49
N HIS A 6 -9.62 8.87 -14.69
CA HIS A 6 -8.74 8.15 -13.77
C HIS A 6 -9.32 8.16 -12.34
N PRO A 7 -9.26 7.03 -11.62
CA PRO A 7 -9.58 7.00 -10.19
C PRO A 7 -8.67 7.95 -9.41
N LYS A 8 -9.17 8.53 -8.31
CA LYS A 8 -8.39 9.41 -7.45
C LYS A 8 -7.27 8.61 -6.76
N THR A 9 -6.03 8.89 -7.14
CA THR A 9 -4.86 8.44 -6.40
C THR A 9 -4.71 9.27 -5.13
N HIS A 10 -4.50 8.62 -4.01
CA HIS A 10 -4.24 9.26 -2.72
C HIS A 10 -3.09 8.52 -2.02
N LYS A 11 -2.50 9.17 -1.02
CA LYS A 11 -1.47 8.54 -0.19
C LYS A 11 -2.13 7.54 0.75
N ILE A 12 -1.61 6.33 0.73
CA ILE A 12 -1.93 5.28 1.71
C ILE A 12 -0.68 4.95 2.50
N LYS A 13 -0.88 4.50 3.73
CA LYS A 13 0.19 4.02 4.60
C LYS A 13 0.16 2.50 4.62
N VAL A 14 1.22 1.89 4.15
CA VAL A 14 1.33 0.43 4.09
C VAL A 14 2.22 -0.03 5.25
N VAL A 15 1.71 -0.96 6.06
CA VAL A 15 2.40 -1.55 7.21
C VAL A 15 2.79 -2.97 6.85
N MET A 16 4.09 -3.23 6.85
CA MET A 16 4.67 -4.56 6.62
C MET A 16 4.62 -5.42 7.89
N THR A 17 4.93 -6.71 7.76
CA THR A 17 4.84 -7.66 8.88
C THR A 17 5.93 -7.44 9.94
N ASP A 18 7.03 -6.77 9.57
CA ASP A 18 8.12 -6.35 10.47
C ASP A 18 7.81 -5.05 11.24
N GLY A 19 6.66 -4.44 10.98
CA GLY A 19 6.26 -3.15 11.56
C GLY A 19 6.82 -1.93 10.83
N SER A 20 7.62 -2.12 9.76
CA SER A 20 8.03 -1.03 8.89
C SER A 20 6.82 -0.47 8.14
N GLN A 21 6.85 0.84 7.89
CA GLN A 21 5.75 1.56 7.29
C GLN A 21 6.27 2.39 6.13
N PHE A 22 5.65 2.25 4.96
CA PHE A 22 5.97 3.08 3.81
C PHE A 22 4.72 3.76 3.27
N GLU A 23 4.92 4.97 2.76
CA GLU A 23 3.86 5.74 2.10
C GLU A 23 3.91 5.43 0.61
N THR A 24 2.77 5.06 0.03
CA THR A 24 2.64 4.87 -1.42
C THR A 24 1.38 5.54 -1.93
N LEU A 25 1.42 5.95 -3.20
CA LEU A 25 0.25 6.50 -3.89
C LEU A 25 -0.56 5.34 -4.46
N SER A 26 -1.76 5.14 -3.93
CA SER A 26 -2.67 4.09 -4.38
C SER A 26 -4.05 4.66 -4.70
N THR A 27 -4.82 3.93 -5.49
CA THR A 27 -6.25 4.17 -5.73
C THR A 27 -7.13 3.39 -4.76
N TRP A 28 -6.52 2.60 -3.88
CA TRP A 28 -7.19 1.72 -2.94
C TRP A 28 -7.51 2.43 -1.63
N GLY A 29 -8.75 2.29 -1.14
CA GLY A 29 -9.16 2.80 0.16
C GLY A 29 -9.50 4.29 0.16
N LYS A 30 -9.18 4.96 1.28
CA LYS A 30 -9.37 6.40 1.50
C LYS A 30 -8.04 7.09 1.79
N GLU A 31 -8.03 8.42 1.69
CA GLU A 31 -6.87 9.24 2.01
C GLU A 31 -6.38 8.99 3.45
N ASN A 32 -5.09 8.63 3.60
CA ASN A 32 -4.44 8.20 4.85
C ASN A 32 -4.88 6.85 5.44
N ASP A 33 -5.50 5.98 4.64
CA ASP A 33 -5.84 4.64 5.11
C ASP A 33 -4.58 3.81 5.40
N VAL A 34 -4.70 2.92 6.39
CA VAL A 34 -3.60 2.07 6.87
C VAL A 34 -3.83 0.64 6.38
N MET A 35 -3.12 0.26 5.32
CA MET A 35 -3.12 -1.10 4.81
C MET A 35 -2.12 -1.93 5.61
N LYS A 36 -2.60 -2.89 6.39
CA LYS A 36 -1.75 -3.91 7.04
C LYS A 36 -1.61 -5.11 6.10
N LEU A 37 -0.38 -5.52 5.80
CA LEU A 37 -0.13 -6.78 5.10
C LEU A 37 -0.06 -7.93 6.11
N ASP A 38 -0.83 -8.98 5.86
CA ASP A 38 -0.73 -10.24 6.61
C ASP A 38 0.49 -11.06 6.17
N ILE A 39 0.88 -10.94 4.90
CA ILE A 39 2.05 -11.60 4.34
C ILE A 39 2.75 -10.66 3.35
N ASP A 40 4.07 -10.57 3.47
CA ASP A 40 4.96 -9.72 2.68
C ASP A 40 6.17 -10.54 2.18
N PRO A 41 7.08 -9.97 1.36
CA PRO A 41 8.25 -10.70 0.86
C PRO A 41 9.22 -11.16 1.97
N ILE A 42 9.22 -10.47 3.11
CA ILE A 42 10.07 -10.80 4.26
C ILE A 42 9.58 -12.07 4.95
N SER A 43 8.25 -12.22 5.07
CA SER A 43 7.61 -13.39 5.69
C SER A 43 7.42 -14.58 4.74
N HIS A 44 7.56 -14.39 3.42
CA HIS A 44 7.49 -15.51 2.49
C HIS A 44 8.82 -16.27 2.40
N PRO A 45 8.83 -17.60 2.62
CA PRO A 45 10.04 -18.42 2.61
C PRO A 45 10.69 -18.58 1.22
N ALA A 46 10.01 -18.12 0.15
CA ALA A 46 10.54 -18.13 -1.21
C ALA A 46 11.32 -16.85 -1.56
N TRP A 47 11.23 -15.81 -0.74
CA TRP A 47 11.80 -14.48 -1.01
C TRP A 47 12.77 -14.03 0.11
N THR A 48 13.11 -14.93 1.03
CA THR A 48 14.17 -14.78 2.05
C THR A 48 15.47 -15.45 1.63
#